data_AF-A0A954NM17-F1
#
_entry.id   AF-A0A954NM17-F1
#
_cell.length_a   1.000
_cell.length_b   1.000
_cell.length_c   1.000
_cell.angle_alpha   90.00
_cell.angle_beta   90.00
_cell.angle_gamma   90.00
#
_symmetry.space_group_name_H-M   'P 1'
#
loop_
_entity.id
_entity.type
_entity.pdbx_description
1 polymer ?
#
loop_
_entity_poly.entity_id
_entity_poly.type
_entity_poly.pdbx_seq_one_letter_code
_entity_poly.pdbx_strand_id
1 'polypeptide(L)'
;SAFAEQSLFNRLWGTGFLPTDHQGILLRSEGDPVLYLSNPAGVTGIDRRRQLDTLATINQGQFERFADPEVLSRIRQHEMAYRMQTSVPELMDMSDETEDTFRLYGDEARIPGTFAACCLNARRLAERGVRNIQIFHRGWDAHNNLPKEHESQCRDIDQGCAGLIRDLR
;
A
#
# COMPACT_ATOMS: atom_id res chain seq x y z
N SER A 1 -1.47 19.96 15.23
CA SER A 1 -1.66 19.06 14.08
C SER A 1 -0.28 18.54 13.71
N ALA A 2 0.06 17.31 14.09
CA ALA A 2 1.43 16.81 14.17
C ALA A 2 1.75 15.77 13.08
N PHE A 3 1.25 15.99 11.87
CA PHE A 3 1.56 15.13 10.73
C PHE A 3 1.99 16.01 9.58
N ALA A 4 3.23 15.82 9.12
CA ALA A 4 3.68 16.42 7.88
C ALA A 4 2.77 15.91 6.76
N GLU A 5 1.99 16.80 6.16
CA GLU A 5 1.22 16.46 4.96
C GLU A 5 2.18 15.85 3.94
N GLN A 6 1.86 14.62 3.58
CA GLN A 6 2.57 13.85 2.58
C GLN A 6 2.46 14.63 1.26
N SER A 7 3.48 15.46 0.94
CA SER A 7 3.61 16.09 -0.38
C SER A 7 4.05 15.05 -1.42
N LEU A 8 3.27 13.98 -1.52
CA LEU A 8 3.28 12.98 -2.56
C LEU A 8 1.90 13.16 -3.20
N PHE A 9 1.79 14.04 -4.20
CA PHE A 9 0.52 14.25 -4.88
C PHE A 9 0.07 12.91 -5.49
N ASN A 10 -1.13 12.43 -5.17
CA ASN A 10 -1.72 11.21 -5.77
C ASN A 10 -1.58 11.19 -7.31
N ARG A 11 -1.54 12.36 -7.94
CA ARG A 11 -1.31 12.55 -9.38
C ARG A 11 0.02 11.94 -9.88
N LEU A 12 1.04 11.81 -9.05
CA LEU A 12 2.34 11.23 -9.41
C LEU A 12 2.29 9.70 -9.55
N TRP A 13 1.28 9.02 -8.99
CA TRP A 13 1.05 7.57 -9.11
C TRP A 13 -0.26 7.26 -9.88
N GLY A 14 -0.67 8.16 -10.78
CA GLY A 14 -1.78 7.94 -11.69
C GLY A 14 -1.44 6.96 -12.83
N THR A 15 -2.45 6.40 -13.48
CA THR A 15 -2.26 5.54 -14.68
C THR A 15 -1.67 6.26 -15.88
N GLY A 16 -1.57 7.59 -15.84
CA GLY A 16 -1.10 8.40 -16.97
C GLY A 16 -2.01 8.22 -18.17
N PHE A 17 -1.48 7.63 -19.24
CA PHE A 17 -2.24 7.31 -20.46
C PHE A 17 -2.87 5.91 -20.42
N LEU A 18 -2.53 5.07 -19.44
CA LEU A 18 -3.10 3.74 -19.33
C LEU A 18 -4.55 3.82 -18.82
N PRO A 19 -5.40 2.85 -19.21
CA PRO A 19 -6.76 2.74 -18.67
C PRO A 19 -6.77 2.75 -17.15
N THR A 20 -7.85 3.28 -16.57
CA THR A 20 -8.09 3.39 -15.13
C THR A 20 -7.99 2.07 -14.37
N ASP A 21 -8.09 0.94 -15.07
CA ASP A 21 -7.83 -0.40 -14.52
C ASP A 21 -6.42 -0.59 -13.94
N HIS A 22 -5.46 0.26 -14.33
CA HIS A 22 -4.09 0.24 -13.83
C HIS A 22 -3.85 1.19 -12.65
N GLN A 23 -4.89 1.85 -12.13
CA GLN A 23 -4.75 2.91 -11.13
C GLN A 23 -4.34 2.30 -9.80
N GLY A 24 -3.21 2.77 -9.26
CA GLY A 24 -2.77 2.37 -7.93
C GLY A 24 -3.74 2.84 -6.85
N ILE A 25 -3.91 2.02 -5.81
CA ILE A 25 -4.67 2.37 -4.61
C ILE A 25 -3.68 2.75 -3.53
N LEU A 26 -3.89 3.93 -2.92
CA LEU A 26 -3.06 4.41 -1.82
C LEU A 26 -3.28 3.54 -0.58
N LEU A 27 -2.19 2.98 -0.05
CA LEU A 27 -2.17 2.29 1.24
C LEU A 27 -1.59 3.21 2.32
N ARG A 28 -2.37 3.53 3.35
CA ARG A 28 -1.94 4.34 4.50
C ARG A 28 -1.30 3.46 5.57
N SER A 29 -0.31 4.02 6.27
CA SER A 29 0.43 3.36 7.34
C SER A 29 -0.28 3.38 8.71
N GLU A 30 -1.35 4.17 8.86
CA GLU A 30 -2.12 4.29 10.10
C GLU A 30 -3.62 4.39 9.78
N GLY A 31 -4.45 3.72 10.58
CA GLY A 31 -5.89 3.61 10.36
C GLY A 31 -6.24 2.53 9.32
N ASP A 32 -7.21 2.82 8.46
CA ASP A 32 -7.56 1.92 7.35
C ASP A 32 -6.54 2.04 6.20
N PRO A 33 -5.87 0.94 5.81
CA PRO A 33 -4.91 0.94 4.71
C PRO A 33 -5.49 1.55 3.43
N VAL A 34 -6.72 1.23 3.04
CA VAL A 34 -7.43 1.91 1.94
C VAL A 34 -8.51 2.81 2.54
N LEU A 35 -8.74 4.01 2.00
CA LEU A 35 -9.90 4.82 2.40
C LEU A 35 -11.18 3.97 2.22
N TYR A 36 -11.99 3.83 3.28
CA TYR A 36 -13.18 2.95 3.34
C TYR A 36 -12.90 1.43 3.36
N LEU A 37 -11.72 0.99 3.84
CA LEU A 37 -11.40 -0.44 4.00
C LEU A 37 -12.19 -1.08 5.14
N SER A 38 -12.35 -0.41 6.28
CA SER A 38 -13.16 -0.93 7.38
C SER A 38 -14.65 -0.75 7.08
N ASN A 39 -15.40 -1.82 7.32
CA ASN A 39 -16.84 -1.72 7.36
C ASN A 39 -17.23 -0.81 8.54
N PRO A 40 -18.10 0.20 8.34
CA PRO A 40 -18.68 0.96 9.44
C PRO A 40 -19.26 0.03 10.50
N ALA A 41 -19.26 0.45 11.77
CA ALA A 41 -19.84 -0.35 12.84
C ALA A 41 -21.28 -0.79 12.49
N GLY A 42 -21.49 -2.11 12.38
CA GLY A 42 -22.78 -2.71 11.99
C GLY A 42 -22.89 -3.18 10.54
N VAL A 43 -21.88 -2.97 9.68
CA VAL A 43 -21.84 -3.50 8.32
C VAL A 43 -21.02 -4.78 8.29
N THR A 44 -21.63 -5.89 7.89
CA THR A 44 -20.91 -7.17 7.77
C THR A 44 -20.22 -7.30 6.41
N GLY A 45 -19.26 -8.23 6.26
CA GLY A 45 -18.67 -8.54 4.96
C GLY A 45 -19.69 -8.97 3.90
N ILE A 46 -20.81 -9.56 4.33
CA ILE A 46 -21.94 -9.95 3.48
C ILE A 46 -22.70 -8.71 2.98
N ASP A 47 -22.94 -7.73 3.85
CA ASP A 47 -23.60 -6.48 3.47
C ASP A 47 -22.75 -5.70 2.47
N ARG A 48 -21.44 -5.69 2.66
CA ARG A 48 -20.50 -5.07 1.73
C ARG A 48 -20.50 -5.76 0.36
N ARG A 49 -20.53 -7.09 0.32
CA ARG A 49 -20.66 -7.85 -0.94
C ARG A 49 -21.96 -7.51 -1.67
N ARG A 50 -23.09 -7.46 -0.97
CA ARG A 50 -24.39 -7.08 -1.55
C ARG A 50 -24.38 -5.66 -2.12
N GLN A 51 -23.73 -4.71 -1.45
CA GLN A 51 -23.56 -3.35 -1.98
C GLN A 51 -22.78 -3.34 -3.29
N LEU A 52 -21.68 -4.10 -3.37
CA LEU A 52 -20.86 -4.21 -4.58
C LEU A 52 -21.61 -4.90 -5.73
N ASP A 53 -22.34 -5.97 -5.45
CA ASP A 53 -23.17 -6.66 -6.45
C ASP A 53 -24.27 -5.72 -7.00
N THR A 54 -24.84 -4.88 -6.14
CA THR A 54 -25.84 -3.88 -6.54
C THR A 54 -25.20 -2.80 -7.41
N LEU A 55 -24.02 -2.28 -7.03
CA LEU A 55 -23.26 -1.31 -7.82
C LEU A 55 -22.85 -1.89 -9.18
N ALA A 56 -22.41 -3.15 -9.22
CA ALA A 56 -22.08 -3.84 -10.46
C ALA A 56 -23.30 -3.93 -11.38
N THR A 57 -24.47 -4.29 -10.84
CA THR A 57 -25.73 -4.38 -11.60
C THR A 57 -26.13 -3.01 -12.20
N ILE A 58 -26.06 -1.94 -11.41
CA ILE A 58 -26.37 -0.57 -11.86
C ILE A 58 -25.41 -0.13 -12.97
N ASN A 59 -24.11 -0.32 -12.76
CA ASN A 59 -23.08 0.03 -13.73
C ASN A 59 -23.25 -0.79 -15.02
N GLN A 60 -23.61 -2.07 -14.93
CA GLN A 60 -23.83 -2.90 -16.11
C GLN A 60 -25.02 -2.40 -16.95
N GLY A 61 -26.12 -1.99 -16.31
CA GLY A 61 -27.24 -1.34 -17.00
C GLY A 61 -26.88 0.01 -17.62
N GLN A 62 -25.95 0.76 -17.02
CA GLN A 62 -25.41 1.98 -17.65
C GLN A 62 -24.54 1.66 -18.86
N PHE A 63 -23.71 0.62 -18.79
CA PHE A 63 -22.90 0.18 -19.93
C PHE A 63 -23.78 -0.26 -21.11
N GLU A 64 -24.84 -1.01 -20.86
CA GLU A 64 -25.79 -1.42 -21.92
C GLU A 64 -26.45 -0.22 -22.62
N ARG A 65 -26.61 0.90 -21.91
CA ARG A 65 -27.26 2.10 -22.41
C ARG A 65 -26.32 3.07 -23.15
N PHE A 66 -25.08 3.18 -22.70
CA PHE A 66 -24.13 4.20 -23.17
C PHE A 66 -22.87 3.63 -23.84
N ALA A 67 -22.63 2.32 -23.74
CA ALA A 67 -21.47 1.60 -24.27
C ALA A 67 -20.11 2.21 -23.88
N ASP A 68 -20.05 2.88 -22.73
CA ASP A 68 -18.84 3.55 -22.26
C ASP A 68 -17.91 2.55 -21.53
N PRO A 69 -16.71 2.25 -22.07
CA PRO A 69 -15.77 1.32 -21.45
C PRO A 69 -15.27 1.77 -20.07
N GLU A 70 -15.40 3.04 -19.70
CA GLU A 70 -15.06 3.55 -18.36
C GLU A 70 -15.92 2.87 -17.27
N VAL A 71 -17.18 2.55 -17.59
CA VAL A 71 -18.11 1.92 -16.65
C VAL A 71 -17.65 0.51 -16.27
N LEU A 72 -17.14 -0.25 -17.23
CA LEU A 72 -16.55 -1.57 -16.98
C LEU A 72 -15.27 -1.47 -16.13
N SER A 73 -14.50 -0.41 -16.32
CA SER A 73 -13.30 -0.17 -15.51
C SER A 73 -13.66 0.12 -14.05
N ARG A 74 -14.69 0.93 -13.80
CA ARG A 74 -15.18 1.21 -12.44
C ARG A 74 -15.64 -0.05 -11.70
N ILE A 75 -16.35 -0.96 -12.38
CA ILE A 75 -16.74 -2.26 -11.79
C ILE A 75 -15.49 -3.04 -11.38
N ARG A 76 -14.48 -3.15 -12.26
CA ARG A 76 -13.24 -3.87 -11.96
C ARG A 76 -12.46 -3.24 -10.81
N GLN A 77 -12.40 -1.91 -10.73
CA GLN A 77 -11.77 -1.20 -9.61
C GLN A 77 -12.46 -1.49 -8.28
N HIS A 78 -13.80 -1.49 -8.23
CA HIS A 78 -14.55 -1.80 -7.02
C HIS A 78 -14.32 -3.25 -6.55
N GLU A 79 -14.31 -4.21 -7.47
CA GLU A 79 -13.98 -5.61 -7.15
C GLU A 79 -12.53 -5.78 -6.69
N MET A 80 -11.59 -5.08 -7.32
CA MET A 80 -10.19 -5.08 -6.90
C MET A 80 -10.02 -4.49 -5.50
N ALA A 81 -10.66 -3.35 -5.22
CA ALA A 81 -10.66 -2.73 -3.91
C ALA A 81 -11.23 -3.67 -2.83
N TYR A 82 -12.32 -4.39 -3.13
CA TYR A 82 -12.89 -5.39 -2.23
C TYR A 82 -11.95 -6.57 -1.96
N ARG A 83 -11.27 -7.09 -2.99
CA ARG A 83 -10.24 -8.13 -2.80
C ARG A 83 -9.06 -7.61 -1.98
N MET A 84 -8.73 -6.33 -2.11
CA MET A 84 -7.74 -5.68 -1.25
C MET A 84 -8.25 -5.53 0.20
N GLN A 85 -9.55 -5.38 0.44
CA GLN A 85 -10.13 -5.35 1.80
C GLN A 85 -9.84 -6.62 2.61
N THR A 86 -9.78 -7.78 1.98
CA THR A 86 -9.46 -9.04 2.66
C THR A 86 -7.97 -9.35 2.70
N SER A 87 -7.21 -8.97 1.68
CA SER A 87 -5.79 -9.35 1.54
C SER A 87 -4.79 -8.35 2.15
N VAL A 88 -5.14 -7.06 2.24
CA VAL A 88 -4.24 -6.02 2.76
C VAL A 88 -4.04 -6.11 4.28
N PRO A 89 -5.06 -6.39 5.12
CA PRO A 89 -4.85 -6.52 6.55
C PRO A 89 -3.86 -7.64 6.89
N GLU A 90 -3.97 -8.80 6.23
CA GLU A 90 -3.04 -9.93 6.40
C GLU A 90 -1.61 -9.56 5.95
N LEU A 91 -1.47 -8.80 4.86
CA LEU A 91 -0.18 -8.32 4.37
C LEU A 91 0.50 -7.33 5.33
N MET A 92 -0.27 -6.52 6.05
CA MET A 92 0.25 -5.52 6.98
C MET A 92 0.41 -6.05 8.40
N ASP A 93 -0.20 -7.19 8.71
CA ASP A 93 -0.07 -7.85 10.01
C ASP A 93 1.26 -8.61 10.12
N MET A 94 2.19 -8.06 10.91
CA MET A 94 3.52 -8.62 11.14
C MET A 94 3.59 -9.49 12.41
N SER A 95 2.46 -9.82 13.03
CA SER A 95 2.43 -10.59 14.28
C SER A 95 2.99 -12.02 14.13
N ASP A 96 2.93 -12.59 12.92
CA ASP A 96 3.44 -13.92 12.61
C ASP A 96 4.96 -13.94 12.27
N GLU A 97 5.63 -12.79 12.26
CA GLU A 97 7.06 -12.71 11.93
C GLU A 97 7.95 -13.18 13.08
N THR A 98 9.03 -13.87 12.75
CA THR A 98 9.95 -14.43 13.75
C THR A 98 10.86 -13.37 14.36
N GLU A 99 11.36 -13.65 15.57
CA GLU A 99 12.37 -12.79 16.22
C GLU A 99 13.64 -12.67 15.38
N ASP A 100 14.01 -13.73 14.66
CA ASP A 100 15.18 -13.71 13.77
C ASP A 100 14.95 -12.78 12.57
N THR A 101 13.72 -12.71 12.04
CA THR A 101 13.33 -11.72 11.02
C THR A 101 13.51 -10.30 11.57
N PHE A 102 12.97 -10.00 12.75
CA PHE A 102 13.13 -8.67 13.34
C PHE A 102 14.58 -8.33 13.64
N ARG A 103 15.39 -9.31 14.06
CA ARG A 103 16.83 -9.10 14.23
C ARG A 103 17.55 -8.80 12.92
N LEU A 104 17.12 -9.42 11.83
CA LEU A 104 17.69 -9.20 10.50
C LEU A 104 17.36 -7.81 9.96
N TYR A 105 16.10 -7.38 10.03
CA TYR A 105 15.64 -6.10 9.48
C TYR A 105 15.80 -4.92 10.45
N GLY A 106 15.96 -5.18 11.74
CA GLY A 106 16.05 -4.19 12.82
C GLY A 106 14.74 -4.03 13.58
N ASP A 107 14.82 -3.60 14.84
CA ASP A 107 13.66 -3.43 15.73
C ASP A 107 12.64 -2.42 15.17
N GLU A 108 13.11 -1.46 14.37
CA GLU A 108 12.25 -0.50 13.67
C GLU A 108 11.27 -1.17 12.70
N ALA A 109 11.55 -2.40 12.24
CA ALA A 109 10.61 -3.15 11.41
C ALA A 109 9.30 -3.48 12.13
N ARG A 110 9.27 -3.41 13.47
CA ARG A 110 8.05 -3.56 14.28
C ARG A 110 7.18 -2.30 14.29
N ILE A 111 7.70 -1.17 13.84
CA ILE A 111 7.04 0.13 13.91
C ILE A 111 6.47 0.47 12.51
N PRO A 112 5.14 0.49 12.34
CA PRO A 112 4.54 0.83 11.06
C PRO A 112 4.98 2.21 10.56
N GLY A 113 5.33 2.30 9.28
CA GLY A 113 5.75 3.54 8.64
C GLY A 113 7.26 3.83 8.66
N THR A 114 8.07 3.04 9.37
CA THR A 114 9.53 3.10 9.25
C THR A 114 10.00 2.52 7.92
N PHE A 115 11.25 2.84 7.54
CA PHE A 115 11.85 2.28 6.34
C PHE A 115 12.04 0.75 6.46
N ALA A 116 12.49 0.28 7.63
CA ALA A 116 12.65 -1.16 7.90
C ALA A 116 11.33 -1.94 7.78
N ALA A 117 10.21 -1.38 8.29
CA ALA A 117 8.89 -1.98 8.12
C ALA A 117 8.45 -2.00 6.65
N CYS A 118 8.77 -0.95 5.89
CA CYS A 118 8.53 -0.92 4.44
C CYS A 118 9.33 -2.01 3.70
N CYS A 119 10.59 -2.25 4.09
CA CYS A 119 11.40 -3.32 3.53
C CYS A 119 10.81 -4.70 3.82
N LEU A 120 10.38 -4.97 5.05
CA LEU A 120 9.74 -6.23 5.41
C LEU A 120 8.42 -6.45 4.64
N ASN A 121 7.61 -5.40 4.49
CA ASN A 121 6.41 -5.45 3.65
C ASN A 121 6.75 -5.72 2.17
N ALA A 122 7.86 -5.16 1.67
CA ALA A 122 8.29 -5.43 0.30
C ALA A 122 8.68 -6.90 0.09
N ARG A 123 9.32 -7.56 1.06
CA ARG A 123 9.54 -9.02 1.04
C ARG A 123 8.21 -9.76 0.88
N ARG A 124 7.23 -9.45 1.72
CA ARG A 124 5.91 -10.12 1.72
C ARG A 124 5.12 -9.88 0.43
N LEU A 125 5.27 -8.69 -0.17
CA LEU A 125 4.72 -8.37 -1.49
C LEU A 125 5.40 -9.17 -2.60
N ALA A 126 6.73 -9.30 -2.54
CA ALA A 126 7.50 -10.09 -3.52
C ALA A 126 7.12 -11.57 -3.46
N GLU A 127 6.96 -12.14 -2.27
CA GLU A 127 6.49 -13.52 -2.06
C GLU A 127 5.09 -13.77 -2.61
N ARG A 128 4.23 -12.74 -2.61
CA ARG A 128 2.90 -12.76 -3.21
C ARG A 128 2.90 -12.45 -4.72
N GLY A 129 4.09 -12.38 -5.34
CA GLY A 129 4.26 -12.26 -6.79
C GLY A 129 4.21 -10.83 -7.33
N VAL A 130 4.34 -9.81 -6.49
CA VAL A 130 4.45 -8.42 -6.95
C VAL A 130 5.80 -8.21 -7.62
N ARG A 131 5.75 -7.78 -8.89
CA ARG A 131 6.93 -7.68 -9.76
C ARG A 131 7.72 -6.38 -9.63
N ASN A 132 7.07 -5.32 -9.16
CA ASN A 132 7.71 -4.00 -9.03
C ASN A 132 7.47 -3.42 -7.64
N ILE A 133 8.57 -3.41 -6.90
CA ILE A 133 8.87 -2.93 -5.55
C ILE A 133 9.39 -1.49 -5.48
N GLN A 134 8.62 -0.44 -5.17
CA GLN A 134 9.21 0.89 -4.90
C GLN A 134 9.04 1.31 -3.44
N ILE A 135 10.16 1.52 -2.76
CA ILE A 135 10.22 2.11 -1.43
C ILE A 135 10.87 3.50 -1.57
N PHE A 136 10.25 4.53 -0.98
CA PHE A 136 10.73 5.90 -1.06
C PHE A 136 11.10 6.42 0.34
N HIS A 137 12.37 6.79 0.52
CA HIS A 137 12.88 7.43 1.73
C HIS A 137 13.32 8.87 1.39
N ARG A 138 12.83 9.84 2.17
CA ARG A 138 13.10 11.27 1.96
C ARG A 138 14.35 11.71 2.71
N GLY A 139 14.80 12.94 2.42
CA GLY A 139 15.85 13.60 3.20
C GLY A 139 17.20 13.67 2.50
N TRP A 140 17.40 12.94 1.41
CA TRP A 140 18.71 12.86 0.74
C TRP A 140 19.23 14.18 0.16
N ASP A 141 18.36 15.18 0.00
CA ASP A 141 18.69 16.53 -0.47
C ASP A 141 19.04 17.48 0.70
N ALA A 142 19.99 17.04 1.53
CA ALA A 142 20.49 17.77 2.68
C ALA A 142 21.38 18.95 2.22
N HIS A 143 21.15 20.14 2.78
CA HIS A 143 21.92 21.35 2.42
C HIS A 143 22.76 21.91 3.57
N ASN A 144 22.55 21.41 4.80
CA ASN A 144 23.25 21.83 6.01
C ASN A 144 23.53 20.60 6.88
N ASN A 145 24.52 20.68 7.78
CA ASN A 145 24.81 19.62 8.75
C ASN A 145 24.96 18.21 8.14
N LEU A 146 25.49 18.15 6.90
CA LEU A 146 25.60 16.96 6.06
C LEU A 146 26.09 15.71 6.80
N PRO A 147 27.16 15.78 7.63
CA PRO A 147 27.66 14.57 8.28
C PRO A 147 26.61 13.90 9.17
N LYS A 148 25.85 14.70 9.94
CA LYS A 148 24.82 14.15 10.84
C LYS A 148 23.56 13.71 10.09
N GLU A 149 23.11 14.49 9.11
CA GLU A 149 21.90 14.15 8.34
C GLU A 149 22.10 12.88 7.51
N HIS A 150 23.24 12.74 6.83
CA HIS A 150 23.55 11.53 6.08
C HIS A 150 23.86 10.34 6.98
N GLU A 151 24.53 10.53 8.14
CA GLU A 151 24.73 9.42 9.09
C GLU A 151 23.39 8.87 9.57
N SER A 152 22.43 9.75 9.90
CA SER A 152 21.08 9.35 10.30
C SER A 152 20.36 8.61 9.17
N GLN A 153 20.34 9.16 7.95
CA GLN A 153 19.65 8.53 6.82
C GLN A 153 20.25 7.17 6.45
N CYS A 154 21.58 7.06 6.44
CA CYS A 154 22.23 5.78 6.24
C CYS A 154 21.81 4.78 7.32
N ARG A 155 21.72 5.19 8.59
CA ARG A 155 21.27 4.30 9.67
C ARG A 155 19.84 3.81 9.48
N ASP A 156 18.93 4.69 9.04
CA ASP A 156 17.52 4.35 8.79
C ASP A 156 17.36 3.30 7.67
N ILE A 157 18.22 3.35 6.64
CA ILE A 157 18.08 2.48 5.46
C ILE A 157 18.95 1.22 5.48
N ASP A 158 20.10 1.23 6.16
CA ASP A 158 21.15 0.22 5.98
C ASP A 158 20.67 -1.19 6.35
N GLN A 159 20.18 -1.37 7.57
CA GLN A 159 19.79 -2.68 8.07
C GLN A 159 18.58 -3.25 7.32
N GLY A 160 17.55 -2.43 7.08
CA GLY A 160 16.36 -2.84 6.33
C GLY A 160 16.66 -3.24 4.89
N CYS A 161 17.51 -2.47 4.19
CA CYS A 161 18.00 -2.82 2.86
C CYS A 161 18.78 -4.14 2.86
N ALA A 162 19.71 -4.28 3.81
CA ALA A 162 20.55 -5.47 3.91
C ALA A 162 19.72 -6.73 4.21
N GLY A 163 18.72 -6.64 5.09
CA GLY A 163 17.78 -7.71 5.38
C GLY A 163 16.99 -8.13 4.14
N LEU A 164 16.41 -7.16 3.43
CA LEU A 164 15.62 -7.42 2.21
C LEU A 164 16.44 -8.11 1.11
N ILE A 165 17.66 -7.64 0.86
CA ILE A 165 18.54 -8.24 -0.16
C ILE A 165 18.95 -9.67 0.22
N ARG A 166 19.14 -9.95 1.51
CA ARG A 166 19.50 -11.29 1.99
C ARG A 166 18.34 -12.27 1.87
N ASP A 167 17.13 -11.83 2.18
CA ASP A 167 15.93 -12.68 2.10
C ASP A 167 15.51 -13.00 0.66
N LEU A 168 15.70 -12.06 -0.27
CA LEU A 168 15.28 -12.21 -1.66
C LEU A 168 16.34 -12.87 -2.56
N ARG A 169 17.45 -13.33 -1.99
CA ARG A 169 18.56 -13.96 -2.71
C ARG A 169 18.39 -15.46 -2.91
#